data_AF-A0A8J2P7G3-F1
#
_entry.id   AF-A0A8J2P7G3-F1
#
_cell.length_a   1.000
_cell.length_b   1.000
_cell.length_c   1.000
_cell.angle_alpha   90.00
_cell.angle_beta   90.00
_cell.angle_gamma   90.00
#
_symmetry.space_group_name_H-M   'P 1'
#
loop_
_entity.id
_entity.type
_entity.pdbx_description
1 polymer ?
#
loop_
_entity_poly.entity_id
_entity_poly.type
_entity_poly.pdbx_seq_one_letter_code
_entity_poly.pdbx_strand_id
1 'polypeptide(L)'
;MHGDLGLSFSVEYPMLEGWKQNQITILEDFENQNTVTAAGDKKTLVVLLGWSGAREKQLAKYSEIYLKRGYIIVRCIIPAKVTYSDVEKLPLLANEIVGGLREHNLIWHPIFFHVFSNGGALLFSYIIREIGLQKNPADFDIRGTIFDSGPCAPTCTSAYRAIKITCSSYTL
;
A
#
# COMPACT_ATOMS: atom_id res chain seq x y z
N MET A 1 17.14 29.41 -0.79
CA MET A 1 17.44 28.04 -0.32
C MET A 1 16.19 27.54 0.36
N HIS A 2 15.34 26.83 -0.37
CA HIS A 2 14.06 26.30 0.11
C HIS A 2 14.32 24.95 0.78
N GLY A 3 14.02 24.88 2.07
CA GLY A 3 13.97 23.66 2.84
C GLY A 3 12.74 23.72 3.71
N ASP A 4 11.58 23.44 3.12
CA ASP A 4 10.40 23.03 3.88
C ASP A 4 10.22 21.54 3.59
N LEU A 5 10.64 20.74 4.57
CA LEU A 5 10.53 19.29 4.56
C LEU A 5 9.06 18.96 4.83
N GLY A 6 8.44 18.29 3.84
CA GLY A 6 7.07 17.79 3.92
C GLY A 6 6.77 17.16 5.28
N LEU A 7 5.66 17.60 5.86
CA LEU A 7 5.14 17.11 7.14
C LEU A 7 4.98 15.59 7.09
N SER A 8 5.91 14.86 7.72
CA SER A 8 5.76 13.44 8.01
C SER A 8 4.98 13.28 9.32
N PHE A 9 3.69 12.99 9.24
CA PHE A 9 2.93 12.59 10.43
C PHE A 9 3.05 11.07 10.61
N SER A 10 3.67 10.66 11.73
CA SER A 10 3.58 9.30 12.26
C SER A 10 2.37 9.26 13.19
N VAL A 11 1.37 8.44 12.87
CA VAL A 11 0.22 8.23 13.75
C VAL A 11 0.68 7.37 14.93
N GLU A 12 0.68 7.96 16.14
CA GLU A 12 0.90 7.24 17.39
C GLU A 12 -0.43 6.67 17.91
N TYR A 13 -0.55 5.34 17.96
CA TYR A 13 -1.54 4.65 18.77
C TYR A 13 -0.85 3.58 19.64
N PRO A 14 -1.29 3.37 20.89
CA PRO A 14 -0.62 2.49 21.82
C PRO A 14 -1.00 1.04 21.50
N MET A 15 -0.08 0.27 20.90
CA MET A 15 -0.26 -1.17 20.71
C MET A 15 1.01 -1.95 21.09
N LEU A 16 0.79 -2.96 21.93
CA LEU A 16 1.58 -4.17 22.24
C LEU A 16 3.10 -4.05 22.06
N GLU A 17 3.81 -4.06 23.19
CA GLU A 17 5.27 -3.97 23.29
C GLU A 17 6.01 -4.75 22.20
N GLY A 18 6.75 -4.04 21.34
CA GLY A 18 7.68 -4.62 20.37
C GLY A 18 7.49 -4.22 18.90
N TRP A 19 6.46 -3.45 18.55
CA TRP A 19 6.26 -2.93 17.19
C TRP A 19 6.90 -1.54 17.03
N LYS A 20 7.84 -1.37 16.09
CA LYS A 20 8.45 -0.07 15.78
C LYS A 20 7.60 0.73 14.76
N GLN A 21 7.31 1.97 15.14
CA GLN A 21 6.74 3.17 14.49
C GLN A 21 6.66 3.35 12.94
N ASN A 22 7.14 2.46 12.07
CA ASN A 22 7.53 2.79 10.68
C ASN A 22 6.84 1.97 9.56
N GLN A 23 5.54 1.65 9.64
CA GLN A 23 4.94 0.68 8.68
C GLN A 23 3.83 1.23 7.78
N ILE A 24 3.31 2.42 8.09
CA ILE A 24 2.39 3.16 7.22
C ILE A 24 2.95 4.56 7.08
N THR A 25 3.28 4.99 5.86
CA THR A 25 3.60 6.40 5.58
C THR A 25 2.59 6.97 4.62
N ILE A 26 1.91 8.02 5.06
CA ILE A 26 1.12 8.88 4.19
C ILE A 26 2.06 9.97 3.67
N LEU A 27 2.20 10.08 2.36
CA LEU A 27 2.92 11.18 1.72
C LEU A 27 1.89 12.07 1.04
N GLU A 28 1.68 13.24 1.63
CA GLU A 28 0.87 14.32 1.08
C GLU A 28 1.75 15.56 0.88
N ASP A 29 1.73 16.13 -0.32
CA ASP A 29 2.15 17.52 -0.51
C ASP A 29 1.03 18.42 0.05
N PHE A 30 1.21 18.81 1.33
CA PHE A 30 0.19 19.45 2.17
C PHE A 30 -0.11 20.93 1.87
N GLU A 31 0.43 21.52 0.81
CA GLU A 31 0.14 22.94 0.50
C GLU A 31 -1.31 23.22 0.08
N ASN A 32 -2.20 22.22 0.02
CA ASN A 32 -3.57 22.50 -0.37
C ASN A 32 -4.58 21.41 0.03
N GLN A 33 -4.91 21.38 1.33
CA GLN A 33 -6.00 20.56 1.89
C GLN A 33 -7.41 20.93 1.36
N ASN A 34 -7.53 21.94 0.47
CA ASN A 34 -8.76 22.32 -0.25
C ASN A 34 -8.68 22.15 -1.78
N THR A 35 -7.71 21.41 -2.33
CA THR A 35 -7.62 21.24 -3.80
C THR A 35 -8.63 20.24 -4.35
N VAL A 36 -9.86 20.74 -4.48
CA VAL A 36 -10.67 20.53 -5.65
C VAL A 36 -9.76 20.75 -6.87
N THR A 37 -9.48 19.70 -7.65
CA THR A 37 -8.85 19.91 -8.97
C THR A 37 -9.77 20.82 -9.80
N ALA A 38 -9.26 21.50 -10.82
CA ALA A 38 -9.98 22.55 -11.58
C ALA A 38 -11.37 22.16 -12.15
N ALA A 39 -11.83 20.92 -11.96
CA ALA A 39 -13.12 20.36 -12.36
C ALA A 39 -14.09 19.96 -11.21
N GLY A 40 -13.77 20.13 -9.92
CA GLY A 40 -14.63 19.61 -8.84
C GLY A 40 -14.17 18.27 -8.25
N ASP A 41 -13.18 17.61 -8.87
CA ASP A 41 -12.80 16.23 -8.55
C ASP A 41 -11.77 16.16 -7.41
N LYS A 42 -11.99 15.23 -6.49
CA LYS A 42 -11.08 14.90 -5.39
C LYS A 42 -9.80 14.27 -5.91
N LYS A 43 -8.66 14.61 -5.30
CA LYS A 43 -7.36 13.95 -5.59
C LYS A 43 -7.48 12.43 -5.44
N THR A 44 -6.92 11.67 -6.36
CA THR A 44 -6.90 10.21 -6.28
C THR A 44 -5.86 9.75 -5.25
N LEU A 45 -6.24 8.76 -4.45
CA LEU A 45 -5.40 8.06 -3.49
C LEU A 45 -4.82 6.79 -4.11
N VAL A 46 -3.51 6.59 -3.95
CA VAL A 46 -2.83 5.35 -4.31
C VAL A 46 -2.25 4.69 -3.06
N VAL A 47 -2.71 3.49 -2.75
CA VAL A 47 -2.21 2.66 -1.66
C VAL A 47 -1.17 1.68 -2.22
N LEU A 48 0.11 1.92 -1.92
CA LEU A 48 1.24 1.10 -2.31
C LEU A 48 1.45 -0.01 -1.27
N LEU A 49 1.15 -1.26 -1.66
CA LEU A 49 1.33 -2.45 -0.81
C LEU A 49 2.63 -3.15 -1.17
N GLY A 50 3.66 -2.93 -0.35
CA GLY A 50 4.99 -3.48 -0.53
C GLY A 50 5.06 -5.00 -0.39
N TRP A 51 6.12 -5.59 -0.95
CA TRP A 51 6.43 -7.00 -0.77
C TRP A 51 6.95 -7.29 0.65
N SER A 52 7.08 -8.58 0.97
CA SER A 52 7.59 -9.07 2.25
C SER A 52 8.99 -8.51 2.53
N GLY A 53 9.13 -7.72 3.60
CA GLY A 53 10.42 -7.14 3.99
C GLY A 53 10.93 -6.04 3.06
N ALA A 54 10.05 -5.42 2.26
CA ALA A 54 10.42 -4.25 1.48
C ALA A 54 11.02 -3.16 2.38
N ARG A 55 12.04 -2.45 1.89
CA ARG A 55 12.60 -1.28 2.58
C ARG A 55 11.89 -0.03 2.10
N GLU A 56 11.75 0.95 2.98
CA GLU A 56 11.14 2.25 2.65
C GLU A 56 11.77 2.90 1.40
N LYS A 57 13.10 2.88 1.29
CA LYS A 57 13.82 3.40 0.11
C LYS A 57 13.37 2.77 -1.20
N GLN A 58 12.96 1.50 -1.17
CA GLN A 58 12.53 0.79 -2.37
C GLN A 58 11.11 1.20 -2.78
N LEU A 59 10.19 1.37 -1.83
CA LEU A 59 8.85 1.92 -2.13
C LEU A 59 8.90 3.42 -2.46
N ALA A 60 9.87 4.17 -1.94
CA ALA A 60 10.02 5.61 -2.19
C ALA A 60 10.12 5.96 -3.69
N LYS A 61 10.82 5.13 -4.47
CA LYS A 61 10.91 5.27 -5.93
C LYS A 61 9.54 5.19 -6.59
N TYR A 62 8.68 4.28 -6.13
CA TYR A 62 7.34 4.11 -6.67
C TYR A 62 6.40 5.23 -6.22
N SER A 63 6.50 5.68 -4.96
CA SER A 63 5.72 6.84 -4.52
C SER A 63 6.07 8.10 -5.29
N GLU A 64 7.33 8.34 -5.64
CA GLU A 64 7.75 9.51 -6.42
C GLU A 64 7.06 9.58 -7.79
N ILE A 65 6.83 8.44 -8.44
CA ILE A 65 6.13 8.35 -9.73
C ILE A 65 4.72 8.92 -9.63
N TYR A 66 4.01 8.62 -8.54
CA TYR A 66 2.65 9.07 -8.32
C TYR A 66 2.59 10.49 -7.71
N LEU A 67 3.48 10.83 -6.79
CA LEU A 67 3.58 12.18 -6.23
C LEU A 67 3.79 13.23 -7.32
N LYS A 68 4.69 12.96 -8.28
CA LYS A 68 4.91 13.84 -9.45
C LYS A 68 3.68 14.06 -10.33
N ARG A 69 2.64 13.24 -10.18
CA ARG A 69 1.37 13.34 -10.90
C ARG A 69 0.23 13.89 -10.04
N GLY A 70 0.51 14.29 -8.78
CA GLY A 70 -0.45 14.91 -7.89
C GLY A 70 -1.37 13.95 -7.12
N TYR A 71 -0.99 12.67 -7.02
CA TYR A 71 -1.73 11.66 -6.24
C TYR A 71 -1.38 11.73 -4.74
N ILE A 72 -2.35 11.39 -3.89
CA ILE A 72 -2.12 11.11 -2.46
C ILE A 72 -1.56 9.70 -2.35
N ILE A 73 -0.53 9.48 -1.53
CA ILE A 73 0.10 8.15 -1.41
C ILE A 73 0.05 7.64 0.02
N VAL A 74 -0.41 6.40 0.17
CA VAL A 74 -0.24 5.62 1.40
C VAL A 74 0.67 4.45 1.09
N ARG A 75 1.78 4.32 1.81
CA ARG A 75 2.71 3.20 1.67
C ARG A 75 2.54 2.24 2.83
N CYS A 76 2.29 0.98 2.55
CA CYS A 76 2.20 -0.08 3.55
C CYS A 76 3.29 -1.12 3.28
N ILE A 77 4.11 -1.41 4.28
CA ILE A 77 5.15 -2.44 4.20
C ILE A 77 4.86 -3.51 5.24
N ILE A 78 4.79 -4.76 4.79
CA ILE A 78 4.64 -5.90 5.68
C ILE A 78 6.03 -6.32 6.16
N PRO A 79 6.30 -6.35 7.47
CA PRO A 79 7.53 -6.91 7.98
C PRO A 79 7.62 -8.40 7.62
N ALA A 80 8.79 -8.85 7.17
CA ALA A 80 8.96 -10.21 6.65
C ALA A 80 8.49 -11.31 7.62
N LYS A 81 8.69 -11.11 8.92
CA LYS A 81 8.24 -12.04 9.97
C LYS A 81 6.72 -12.29 9.92
N VAL A 82 5.92 -11.27 9.64
CA VAL A 82 4.45 -11.39 9.54
C VAL A 82 4.04 -12.14 8.27
N THR A 83 4.81 -12.04 7.18
CA THR A 83 4.51 -12.79 5.96
C THR A 83 4.82 -14.28 6.08
N TYR A 84 5.83 -14.66 6.87
CA TYR A 84 6.31 -16.06 6.92
C TYR A 84 5.93 -16.82 8.19
N SER A 85 5.75 -16.15 9.32
CA SER A 85 5.64 -16.81 10.64
C SER A 85 4.45 -16.32 11.46
N ASP A 86 4.10 -15.04 11.39
CA ASP A 86 3.05 -14.45 12.22
C ASP A 86 1.82 -14.05 11.38
N VAL A 87 1.34 -14.96 10.52
CA VAL A 87 0.26 -14.71 9.55
C VAL A 87 -1.06 -14.35 10.25
N GLU A 88 -1.26 -14.82 11.48
CA GLU A 88 -2.41 -14.48 12.32
C GLU A 88 -2.51 -12.98 12.68
N LYS A 89 -1.44 -12.20 12.47
CA LYS A 89 -1.42 -10.75 12.70
C LYS A 89 -1.88 -9.94 11.49
N LEU A 90 -2.03 -10.55 10.32
CA LEU A 90 -2.48 -9.86 9.10
C LEU A 90 -3.89 -9.27 9.17
N PRO A 91 -4.90 -9.93 9.80
CA PRO A 91 -6.21 -9.30 10.00
C PRO A 91 -6.13 -8.01 10.82
N LEU A 92 -5.31 -8.00 11.88
CA LEU A 92 -5.12 -6.82 12.73
C LEU A 92 -4.49 -5.67 11.92
N LEU A 93 -3.42 -5.95 11.18
CA LEU A 93 -2.77 -4.97 10.32
C LEU A 93 -3.70 -4.43 9.23
N ALA A 94 -4.50 -5.30 8.61
CA ALA A 94 -5.48 -4.88 7.62
C ALA A 94 -6.56 -3.99 8.24
N ASN A 95 -7.03 -4.33 9.44
CA ASN A 95 -8.01 -3.54 10.17
C ASN A 95 -7.47 -2.14 10.51
N GLU A 96 -6.21 -2.03 10.94
CA GLU A 96 -5.54 -0.76 11.19
C GLU A 96 -5.44 0.10 9.93
N ILE A 97 -5.09 -0.48 8.77
CA ILE A 97 -5.05 0.23 7.49
C ILE A 97 -6.44 0.76 7.13
N VAL A 98 -7.47 -0.08 7.23
CA VAL A 98 -8.87 0.28 6.91
C VAL A 98 -9.38 1.35 7.85
N GLY A 99 -9.07 1.26 9.14
CA GLY A 99 -9.37 2.25 10.17
C GLY A 99 -8.71 3.59 9.87
N GLY A 100 -7.40 3.60 9.61
CA GLY A 100 -6.63 4.81 9.30
C GLY A 100 -7.13 5.51 8.03
N LEU A 101 -7.47 4.76 6.98
CA LEU A 101 -8.08 5.35 5.77
C LEU A 101 -9.38 6.09 6.07
N ARG A 102 -10.18 5.60 7.03
CA ARG A 102 -11.45 6.22 7.43
C ARG A 102 -11.22 7.41 8.36
N GLU A 103 -10.37 7.25 9.36
CA GLU A 103 -10.04 8.28 10.34
C GLU A 103 -9.50 9.55 9.66
N HIS A 104 -8.68 9.39 8.63
CA HIS A 104 -8.11 10.50 7.85
C HIS A 104 -8.99 10.95 6.67
N ASN A 105 -10.26 10.51 6.59
CA ASN A 105 -11.18 10.84 5.50
C ASN A 105 -10.69 10.48 4.08
N LEU A 106 -9.71 9.58 3.99
CA LEU A 106 -9.13 9.11 2.73
C LEU A 106 -10.06 8.18 1.96
N ILE A 107 -11.04 7.55 2.63
CA ILE A 107 -12.03 6.66 1.99
C ILE A 107 -12.85 7.33 0.89
N TRP A 108 -13.04 8.65 1.01
CA TRP A 108 -13.88 9.42 0.10
C TRP A 108 -13.14 9.89 -1.16
N HIS A 109 -11.83 9.63 -1.24
CA HIS A 109 -11.02 9.86 -2.43
C HIS A 109 -11.11 8.63 -3.33
N PRO A 110 -11.04 8.79 -4.67
CA PRO A 110 -10.89 7.63 -5.56
C PRO A 110 -9.65 6.82 -5.17
N ILE A 111 -9.81 5.56 -4.81
CA ILE A 111 -8.74 4.69 -4.29
C ILE A 111 -8.27 3.72 -5.37
N PHE A 112 -6.96 3.68 -5.60
CA PHE A 112 -6.29 2.63 -6.34
C PHE A 112 -5.30 1.89 -5.45
N PHE A 113 -5.31 0.56 -5.51
CA PHE A 113 -4.27 -0.25 -4.87
C PHE A 113 -3.18 -0.59 -5.89
N HIS A 114 -1.92 -0.40 -5.52
CA HIS A 114 -0.79 -0.95 -6.26
C HIS A 114 -0.13 -2.02 -5.41
N VAL A 115 -0.28 -3.26 -5.87
CA VAL A 115 0.02 -4.47 -5.12
C VAL A 115 1.31 -5.09 -5.65
N PHE A 116 2.36 -5.10 -4.85
CA PHE A 116 3.64 -5.70 -5.22
C PHE A 116 3.79 -7.11 -4.68
N SER A 117 4.17 -8.04 -5.55
CA SER A 117 4.54 -9.42 -5.19
C SER A 117 3.43 -10.19 -4.44
N ASN A 118 3.79 -11.35 -3.88
CA ASN A 118 2.91 -12.18 -3.07
C ASN A 118 2.63 -11.54 -1.70
N GLY A 119 3.61 -10.84 -1.14
CA GLY A 119 3.45 -10.17 0.17
C GLY A 119 2.35 -9.11 0.11
N GLY A 120 2.44 -8.18 -0.84
CA GLY A 120 1.42 -7.15 -1.04
C GLY A 120 0.06 -7.75 -1.35
N ALA A 121 0.02 -8.81 -2.18
CA ALA A 121 -1.24 -9.47 -2.53
C ALA A 121 -1.90 -10.19 -1.35
N LEU A 122 -1.10 -10.78 -0.46
CA LEU A 122 -1.60 -11.37 0.77
C LEU A 122 -2.28 -10.30 1.64
N LEU A 123 -1.58 -9.19 1.93
CA LEU A 123 -2.18 -8.09 2.71
C LEU A 123 -3.39 -7.47 2.02
N PHE A 124 -3.34 -7.29 0.70
CA PHE A 124 -4.47 -6.80 -0.08
C PHE A 124 -5.73 -7.64 0.14
N SER A 125 -5.59 -8.98 0.16
CA SER A 125 -6.73 -9.88 0.40
C SER A 125 -7.38 -9.66 1.76
N TYR A 126 -6.57 -9.40 2.81
CA TYR A 126 -7.08 -9.07 4.14
C TYR A 126 -7.68 -7.67 4.17
N ILE A 127 -7.10 -6.67 3.50
CA ILE A 127 -7.68 -5.32 3.42
C ILE A 127 -9.07 -5.36 2.79
N ILE A 128 -9.23 -6.02 1.64
CA ILE A 128 -10.53 -6.13 0.96
C ILE A 128 -11.55 -6.85 1.85
N ARG A 129 -11.12 -7.91 2.55
CA ARG A 129 -11.97 -8.58 3.54
C ARG A 129 -12.40 -7.64 4.66
N GLU A 130 -11.47 -6.90 5.27
CA GLU A 130 -11.76 -5.98 6.37
C GLU A 130 -12.66 -4.80 5.92
N ILE A 131 -12.50 -4.31 4.68
CA ILE A 131 -13.41 -3.34 4.07
C ILE A 131 -14.82 -3.94 3.95
N GLY A 132 -14.94 -5.17 3.44
CA GLY A 132 -16.22 -5.86 3.28
C GLY A 132 -16.96 -6.13 4.60
N LEU A 133 -16.23 -6.19 5.72
CA LEU A 133 -16.79 -6.35 7.07
C LEU A 133 -17.26 -5.03 7.71
N GLN A 134 -16.92 -3.88 7.12
CA GLN A 134 -17.38 -2.58 7.63
C GLN A 134 -18.90 -2.43 7.49
N LYS A 135 -19.50 -1.56 8.31
CA LYS A 135 -20.93 -1.24 8.21
C LYS A 135 -21.32 -0.67 6.83
N ASN A 136 -20.44 0.17 6.28
CA ASN A 136 -20.63 0.84 4.99
C ASN A 136 -19.40 0.60 4.09
N PRO A 137 -19.26 -0.60 3.50
CA PRO A 137 -18.11 -0.93 2.65
C PRO A 137 -18.06 -0.05 1.39
N ALA A 138 -19.22 0.42 0.92
CA ALA A 138 -19.35 1.30 -0.24
C ALA A 138 -18.80 2.73 -0.03
N ASP A 139 -18.49 3.12 1.22
CA ASP A 139 -17.83 4.42 1.48
C ASP A 139 -16.40 4.46 0.93
N PHE A 140 -15.77 3.29 0.75
CA PHE A 140 -14.45 3.19 0.15
C PHE A 140 -14.60 3.28 -1.38
N ASP A 141 -14.25 4.42 -1.97
CA ASP A 141 -14.36 4.66 -3.41
C ASP A 141 -13.25 3.94 -4.21
N ILE A 142 -13.23 2.60 -4.16
CA ILE A 142 -12.22 1.78 -4.83
C ILE A 142 -12.48 1.75 -6.34
N ARG A 143 -11.59 2.36 -7.11
CA ARG A 143 -11.69 2.45 -8.58
C ARG A 143 -10.88 1.39 -9.32
N GLY A 144 -9.90 0.77 -8.66
CA GLY A 144 -9.11 -0.26 -9.32
C GLY A 144 -7.94 -0.78 -8.50
N THR A 145 -7.26 -1.78 -9.08
CA THR A 145 -6.08 -2.41 -8.48
C THR A 145 -5.08 -2.78 -9.58
N ILE A 146 -3.81 -2.51 -9.33
CA ILE A 146 -2.67 -2.87 -10.19
C ILE A 146 -1.89 -3.95 -9.46
N PHE A 147 -1.70 -5.11 -10.09
CA PHE A 147 -0.81 -6.15 -9.59
C PHE A 147 0.52 -6.09 -10.34
N ASP A 148 1.59 -5.70 -9.63
CA ASP A 148 2.96 -5.75 -10.15
C ASP A 148 3.66 -6.98 -9.58
N SER A 149 4.04 -7.89 -10.48
CA SER A 149 4.75 -9.11 -10.13
C SER A 149 4.00 -9.98 -9.10
N GLY A 150 2.66 -9.91 -9.14
CA GLY A 150 1.74 -10.52 -8.17
C GLY A 150 1.62 -12.05 -8.24
N PRO A 151 0.75 -12.64 -7.41
CA PRO A 151 0.69 -14.08 -7.20
C PRO A 151 0.35 -14.84 -8.45
N CYS A 152 1.23 -15.79 -8.79
CA CYS A 152 0.97 -16.82 -9.77
C CYS A 152 0.44 -18.07 -9.06
N ALA A 153 -0.48 -18.81 -9.70
CA ALA A 153 -0.93 -20.10 -9.18
C ALA A 153 0.30 -20.97 -8.83
N PRO A 154 0.42 -21.54 -7.62
CA PRO A 154 1.59 -22.31 -7.21
C PRO A 154 1.54 -23.69 -7.89
N THR A 155 1.95 -23.73 -9.15
CA THR A 155 1.99 -24.94 -9.98
C THR A 155 3.44 -25.21 -10.35
N CYS A 156 3.82 -26.48 -10.55
CA CYS A 156 5.14 -26.80 -11.07
C CYS A 156 5.43 -26.04 -12.39
N THR A 157 4.38 -25.82 -13.19
CA THR A 157 4.44 -25.06 -14.43
C THR A 157 4.76 -23.58 -14.23
N SER A 158 4.18 -22.92 -13.21
CA SER A 158 4.48 -21.51 -12.93
C SER A 158 5.88 -21.32 -12.37
N ALA A 159 6.34 -22.22 -11.49
CA ALA A 159 7.72 -22.25 -11.02
C ALA A 159 8.69 -22.46 -12.19
N TYR A 160 8.41 -23.44 -13.07
CA TYR A 160 9.20 -23.69 -14.28
C TYR A 160 9.24 -22.49 -15.22
N ARG A 161 8.10 -21.81 -15.45
CA ARG A 161 8.04 -20.60 -16.29
C ARG A 161 8.84 -19.45 -15.69
N ALA A 162 8.76 -19.24 -14.38
CA ALA A 162 9.53 -18.21 -13.69
C ALA A 162 11.04 -18.48 -13.78
N ILE A 163 11.47 -19.74 -13.55
CA ILE A 163 12.86 -20.16 -13.70
C ILE A 163 13.30 -19.99 -15.16
N LYS A 164 12.50 -20.45 -16.12
CA LYS A 164 12.83 -20.34 -17.55
C LYS A 164 13.04 -18.90 -17.97
N ILE A 165 12.15 -17.96 -17.62
CA ILE A 165 12.29 -16.52 -17.95
C ILE A 165 13.55 -15.93 -17.31
N THR A 166 13.83 -16.29 -16.06
CA THR A 166 15.00 -15.81 -15.32
C THR A 166 16.30 -16.35 -15.93
N CYS A 167 16.36 -17.64 -16.24
CA CYS A 167 17.56 -18.30 -16.77
C CYS A 167 17.80 -18.03 -18.26
N SER A 168 16.75 -17.84 -19.07
CA SER A 168 16.90 -17.51 -20.50
C SER A 168 17.38 -16.07 -20.75
N SER A 169 17.41 -15.23 -19.72
CA SER A 169 18.01 -13.89 -19.78
C SER A 169 19.54 -13.91 -19.59
N TYR A 170 20.16 -15.08 -19.37
CA TYR A 170 21.61 -15.24 -19.17
C TYR A 170 22.34 -15.97 -20.30
N THR A 171 21.68 -16.23 -21.43
CA THR A 171 22.33 -16.79 -22.61
C THR A 171 22.52 -15.69 -23.66
N LEU A 172 23.66 -15.00 -23.58
CA LEU A 172 24.26 -14.25 -24.69
C LEU A 172 25.12 -15.19 -25.53
#